data_AF-A0A964VEL8-F1
#
_entry.id   AF-A0A964VEL8-F1
#
_cell.length_a   1.000
_cell.length_b   1.000
_cell.length_c   1.000
_cell.angle_alpha   90.00
_cell.angle_beta   90.00
_cell.angle_gamma   90.00
#
_symmetry.space_group_name_H-M   'P 1'
#
loop_
_entity.id
_entity.type
_entity.pdbx_description
1 polymer ?
#
loop_
_entity_poly.entity_id
_entity_poly.type
_entity_poly.pdbx_seq_one_letter_code
_entity_poly.pdbx_strand_id
1 'polypeptide(L)'
;MEIMIYPNSSRPGVGLKPRKEAARPLLPQHARHCPVLEAASGLGFLVYPPLEKNEAFQVTYEGDGRFLFSYFMTGPDGKWQKFFTVLTVLPVGSIGMMKQEVEFALPGLPIDSDGAIRMASAFVVAHDLGTPPGAITLRGATNFRTPPGWDTVYGPVVNQIDRPVAPMLVVRVETDWYVHESEFRYVLQPGEGVSGSHTMPIGQVYFVPREDMTLKEATEAQVAELHSSRDEFLREKAATKLTTRYGLQYSPHYARESRARRSPGAAGSAGSGDDAPEE
;
A
#
# COMPACT_ATOMS: atom_id res chain seq x y z
N MET A 1 -14.12 -7.58 18.06
CA MET A 1 -13.06 -6.56 18.11
C MET A 1 -13.37 -5.42 17.14
N GLU A 2 -13.07 -4.18 17.48
CA GLU A 2 -13.34 -3.02 16.62
C GLU A 2 -12.06 -2.56 15.92
N ILE A 3 -12.09 -2.46 14.59
CA ILE A 3 -10.99 -1.94 13.77
C ILE A 3 -11.41 -0.59 13.24
N MET A 4 -10.62 0.43 13.54
CA MET A 4 -10.89 1.77 13.07
C MET A 4 -10.46 1.88 11.61
N ILE A 5 -11.32 2.45 10.78
CA ILE A 5 -11.03 2.80 9.40
C ILE A 5 -11.02 4.31 9.22
N TYR A 6 -10.11 4.80 8.39
CA TYR A 6 -9.96 6.21 8.08
C TYR A 6 -9.61 6.40 6.60
N PRO A 7 -9.96 7.55 5.99
CA PRO A 7 -9.77 7.74 4.57
C PRO A 7 -8.28 7.84 4.19
N ASN A 8 -7.99 7.52 2.93
CA ASN A 8 -6.70 7.81 2.29
C ASN A 8 -6.39 9.31 2.39
N SER A 9 -5.17 9.68 2.79
CA SER A 9 -4.83 11.09 2.99
C SER A 9 -4.67 11.90 1.69
N SER A 10 -4.37 11.25 0.57
CA SER A 10 -4.21 11.89 -0.74
C SER A 10 -5.54 12.17 -1.43
N ARG A 11 -6.55 11.31 -1.23
CA ARG A 11 -7.92 11.50 -1.77
C ARG A 11 -8.99 11.08 -0.76
N PRO A 12 -9.25 11.92 0.27
CA PRO A 12 -10.20 11.57 1.32
C PRO A 12 -11.62 11.39 0.79
N GLY A 13 -12.29 10.31 1.19
CA GLY A 13 -13.69 10.04 0.84
C GLY A 13 -13.92 9.50 -0.58
N VAL A 14 -12.86 9.34 -1.39
CA VAL A 14 -12.94 8.79 -2.75
C VAL A 14 -12.64 7.30 -2.74
N GLY A 15 -13.40 6.51 -3.50
CA GLY A 15 -13.26 5.06 -3.62
C GLY A 15 -14.29 4.29 -2.81
N LEU A 16 -14.37 2.98 -3.05
CA LEU A 16 -15.28 2.10 -2.31
C LEU A 16 -14.73 1.76 -0.93
N LYS A 17 -15.64 1.66 0.04
CA LYS A 17 -15.32 1.17 1.38
C LYS A 17 -14.91 -0.31 1.34
N PRO A 18 -14.10 -0.78 2.29
CA PRO A 18 -13.72 -2.18 2.36
C PRO A 18 -14.95 -3.08 2.50
N ARG A 19 -14.98 -4.19 1.76
CA ARG A 19 -16.11 -5.14 1.80
C ARG A 19 -15.64 -6.56 1.99
N LYS A 20 -16.43 -7.35 2.71
CA LYS A 20 -16.25 -8.81 2.73
C LYS A 20 -16.87 -9.40 1.47
N GLU A 21 -16.14 -10.28 0.80
CA GLU A 21 -16.66 -10.98 -0.37
C GLU A 21 -16.29 -12.46 -0.29
N ALA A 22 -17.29 -13.31 0.00
CA ALA A 22 -17.10 -14.75 0.07
C ALA A 22 -17.43 -15.41 -1.28
N ALA A 23 -16.74 -14.98 -2.34
CA ALA A 23 -16.90 -15.61 -3.66
C ALA A 23 -16.37 -17.05 -3.61
N ARG A 24 -17.15 -18.02 -4.10
CA ARG A 24 -16.67 -19.41 -4.19
C ARG A 24 -15.52 -19.49 -5.20
N PRO A 25 -14.40 -20.14 -4.86
CA PRO A 25 -13.30 -20.30 -5.79
C PRO A 25 -13.77 -21.12 -7.00
N LEU A 26 -13.36 -20.69 -8.19
CA LEU A 26 -13.61 -21.41 -9.44
C LEU A 26 -12.67 -22.62 -9.52
N LEU A 27 -13.01 -23.68 -8.78
CA LEU A 27 -12.26 -24.92 -8.74
C LEU A 27 -12.76 -25.92 -9.80
N PRO A 28 -11.86 -26.76 -10.36
CA PRO A 28 -12.24 -27.91 -11.17
C PRO A 28 -13.30 -28.76 -10.49
N GLN A 29 -14.23 -29.34 -11.26
CA GLN A 29 -15.43 -30.02 -10.74
C GLN A 29 -15.09 -31.12 -9.70
N HIS A 30 -13.98 -31.84 -9.87
CA HIS A 30 -13.53 -32.88 -8.94
C HIS A 30 -13.06 -32.33 -7.58
N ALA A 31 -12.53 -31.10 -7.54
CA ALA A 31 -12.08 -30.45 -6.31
C ALA A 31 -13.25 -29.84 -5.50
N ARG A 32 -14.45 -29.74 -6.09
CA ARG A 32 -15.67 -29.25 -5.40
C ARG A 32 -16.24 -30.22 -4.37
N HIS A 33 -15.78 -31.47 -4.39
CA HIS A 33 -16.22 -32.54 -3.47
C HIS A 33 -15.28 -32.74 -2.27
N CYS A 34 -14.17 -32.01 -2.20
CA CYS A 34 -13.27 -32.04 -1.05
C CYS A 34 -13.85 -31.15 0.07
N PRO A 35 -14.08 -31.68 1.30
CA PRO A 35 -14.48 -30.84 2.41
C PRO A 35 -13.32 -29.89 2.80
N VAL A 36 -13.67 -28.63 3.07
CA VAL A 36 -12.80 -27.57 3.62
C VAL A 36 -11.70 -27.02 2.69
N LEU A 37 -12.03 -26.71 1.44
CA LEU A 37 -11.46 -25.49 0.85
C LEU A 37 -12.40 -24.34 1.19
N GLU A 38 -12.32 -23.85 2.43
CA GLU A 38 -12.92 -22.56 2.74
C GLU A 38 -12.35 -21.54 1.77
N ALA A 39 -13.26 -20.78 1.16
CA ALA A 39 -12.87 -19.79 0.20
C ALA A 39 -12.06 -18.71 0.96
N ALA A 40 -10.73 -18.75 0.84
CA ALA A 40 -9.86 -17.71 1.40
C ALA A 40 -10.19 -16.30 0.86
N SER A 41 -11.01 -16.19 -0.18
CA SER A 41 -11.69 -14.94 -0.58
C SER A 41 -12.51 -14.33 0.54
N GLY A 42 -13.12 -15.13 1.43
CA GLY A 42 -13.82 -14.65 2.61
C GLY A 42 -12.92 -14.19 3.76
N LEU A 43 -11.59 -14.25 3.61
CA LEU A 43 -10.63 -13.85 4.64
C LEU A 43 -10.53 -12.31 4.71
N GLY A 44 -11.12 -11.70 5.72
CA GLY A 44 -10.97 -10.25 5.91
C GLY A 44 -11.74 -9.42 4.86
N PHE A 45 -11.13 -8.36 4.34
CA PHE A 45 -11.80 -7.34 3.54
C PHE A 45 -11.04 -7.01 2.26
N LEU A 46 -11.77 -6.90 1.14
CA LEU A 46 -11.27 -6.35 -0.10
C LEU A 46 -11.08 -4.83 0.04
N VAL A 47 -9.99 -4.32 -0.54
CA VAL A 47 -9.67 -2.89 -0.56
C VAL A 47 -9.62 -2.39 -1.99
N TYR A 48 -10.17 -1.20 -2.19
CA TYR A 48 -10.34 -0.56 -3.48
C TYR A 48 -9.38 0.62 -3.63
N PRO A 49 -9.01 0.99 -4.85
CA PRO A 49 -8.24 2.19 -5.09
C PRO A 49 -9.09 3.44 -4.81
N PRO A 50 -8.48 4.60 -4.51
CA PRO A 50 -9.18 5.86 -4.31
C PRO A 50 -9.64 6.47 -5.64
N LEU A 51 -10.48 5.76 -6.39
CA LEU A 51 -11.02 6.16 -7.70
C LEU A 51 -12.51 6.49 -7.60
N GLU A 52 -12.94 7.54 -8.30
CA GLU A 52 -14.34 7.78 -8.60
C GLU A 52 -14.87 6.79 -9.65
N LYS A 53 -16.21 6.68 -9.77
CA LYS A 53 -16.87 5.74 -10.70
C LYS A 53 -16.45 5.91 -12.15
N ASN A 54 -16.12 7.12 -12.55
CA ASN A 54 -15.71 7.50 -13.90
C ASN A 54 -14.19 7.50 -14.08
N GLU A 55 -13.41 6.99 -13.14
CA GLU A 55 -11.95 7.03 -13.17
C GLU A 55 -11.34 5.62 -13.22
N ALA A 56 -10.21 5.52 -13.91
CA ALA A 56 -9.40 4.31 -13.96
C ALA A 56 -7.92 4.69 -14.12
N PHE A 57 -7.03 3.77 -13.75
CA PHE A 57 -5.62 3.89 -14.05
C PHE A 57 -5.05 2.60 -14.61
N GLN A 58 -3.88 2.70 -15.21
CA GLN A 58 -3.03 1.57 -15.57
C GLN A 58 -1.59 1.90 -15.23
N VAL A 59 -0.87 0.94 -14.66
CA VAL A 59 0.57 1.01 -14.41
C VAL A 59 1.22 -0.11 -15.19
N THR A 60 2.16 0.21 -16.07
CA THR A 60 2.94 -0.80 -16.80
C THR A 60 4.42 -0.67 -16.43
N TYR A 61 5.10 -1.81 -16.40
CA TYR A 61 6.56 -1.86 -16.28
C TYR A 61 7.15 -2.19 -17.65
N GLU A 62 7.86 -1.23 -18.25
CA GLU A 62 8.42 -1.41 -19.60
C GLU A 62 9.76 -2.16 -19.59
N GLY A 63 10.36 -2.34 -18.42
CA GLY A 63 11.74 -2.79 -18.27
C GLY A 63 12.70 -1.64 -17.95
N ASP A 64 13.93 -1.98 -17.58
CA ASP A 64 15.03 -1.02 -17.35
C ASP A 64 14.67 0.15 -16.42
N GLY A 65 13.88 -0.11 -15.38
CA GLY A 65 13.47 0.91 -14.40
C GLY A 65 12.45 1.91 -14.92
N ARG A 66 11.78 1.64 -16.06
CA ARG A 66 10.75 2.51 -16.63
C ARG A 66 9.35 2.01 -16.27
N PHE A 67 8.58 2.90 -15.64
CA PHE A 67 7.20 2.65 -15.26
C PHE A 67 6.31 3.71 -15.88
N LEU A 68 5.27 3.29 -16.59
CA LEU A 68 4.30 4.20 -17.20
C LEU A 68 2.99 4.12 -16.42
N PHE A 69 2.64 5.20 -15.74
CA PHE A 69 1.31 5.40 -15.17
C PHE A 69 0.43 6.09 -16.21
N SER A 70 -0.75 5.55 -16.49
CA SER A 70 -1.76 6.15 -17.36
C SER A 70 -3.05 6.37 -16.57
N TYR A 71 -3.60 7.57 -16.66
CA TYR A 71 -4.86 7.92 -16.01
C TYR A 71 -5.97 8.11 -17.04
N PHE A 72 -7.13 7.57 -16.73
CA PHE A 72 -8.29 7.56 -17.61
C PHE A 72 -9.52 8.08 -16.87
N MET A 73 -10.37 8.81 -17.60
CA MET A 73 -11.71 9.12 -17.13
C MET A 73 -12.75 8.88 -18.23
N THR A 74 -13.99 8.57 -17.86
CA THR A 74 -15.09 8.54 -18.82
C THR A 74 -15.57 9.96 -19.11
N GLY A 75 -15.65 10.32 -20.40
CA GLY A 75 -16.26 11.57 -20.85
C GLY A 75 -17.78 11.59 -20.68
N PRO A 76 -18.45 12.72 -21.01
CA PRO A 76 -19.92 12.83 -20.98
C PRO A 76 -20.64 11.82 -21.88
N ASP A 77 -19.95 11.32 -22.91
CA ASP A 77 -20.42 10.28 -23.83
C ASP A 77 -20.25 8.85 -23.28
N GLY A 78 -19.73 8.71 -22.05
CA GLY A 78 -19.47 7.43 -21.39
C GLY A 78 -18.23 6.69 -21.92
N LYS A 79 -17.47 7.28 -22.85
CA LYS A 79 -16.26 6.64 -23.38
C LYS A 79 -15.05 6.92 -22.50
N TRP A 80 -14.26 5.88 -22.25
CA TRP A 80 -12.97 6.02 -21.58
C TRP A 80 -12.00 6.81 -22.45
N GLN A 81 -11.43 7.87 -21.86
CA GLN A 81 -10.41 8.70 -22.50
C GLN A 81 -9.19 8.74 -21.59
N LYS A 82 -8.01 8.59 -22.18
CA LYS A 82 -6.75 8.82 -21.47
C LYS A 82 -6.61 10.33 -21.24
N PHE A 83 -6.30 10.73 -20.02
CA PHE A 83 -6.14 12.13 -19.64
C PHE A 83 -4.66 12.52 -19.67
N PHE A 84 -3.82 11.76 -18.98
CA PHE A 84 -2.39 11.96 -18.97
C PHE A 84 -1.66 10.65 -18.71
N THR A 85 -0.36 10.67 -18.98
CA THR A 85 0.59 9.66 -18.52
C THR A 85 1.69 10.29 -17.67
N VAL A 86 2.25 9.52 -16.75
CA VAL A 86 3.45 9.85 -16.00
C VAL A 86 4.45 8.72 -16.22
N LEU A 87 5.48 9.00 -17.00
CA LEU A 87 6.62 8.11 -17.16
C LEU A 87 7.59 8.36 -16.01
N THR A 88 7.79 7.35 -15.17
CA THR A 88 8.79 7.37 -14.10
C THR A 88 9.99 6.52 -14.53
N VAL A 89 11.17 7.13 -14.58
CA VAL A 89 12.44 6.47 -14.92
C VAL A 89 13.31 6.43 -13.67
N LEU A 90 13.55 5.22 -13.17
CA LEU A 90 14.46 4.98 -12.05
C LEU A 90 15.92 4.95 -12.52
N PRO A 91 16.87 5.42 -11.69
CA PRO A 91 18.28 5.31 -11.99
C PRO A 91 18.74 3.84 -11.96
N VAL A 92 19.18 3.31 -13.09
CA VAL A 92 19.76 1.97 -13.18
C VAL A 92 21.13 1.96 -12.49
N GLY A 93 21.34 1.03 -11.54
CA GLY A 93 22.61 0.92 -10.80
C GLY A 93 22.75 1.83 -9.58
N SER A 94 21.65 2.35 -9.04
CA SER A 94 21.60 3.11 -7.77
C SER A 94 22.31 4.48 -7.78
N ILE A 95 22.75 4.97 -8.94
CA ILE A 95 23.39 6.28 -9.11
C ILE A 95 22.50 7.14 -10.03
N GLY A 96 21.96 8.23 -9.50
CA GLY A 96 21.14 9.19 -10.23
C GLY A 96 19.85 9.58 -9.50
N MET A 97 19.08 10.48 -10.09
CA MET A 97 17.78 10.91 -9.58
C MET A 97 16.66 10.25 -10.38
N MET A 98 15.56 9.93 -9.70
CA MET A 98 14.31 9.55 -10.35
C MET A 98 13.83 10.70 -11.24
N LYS A 99 13.50 10.39 -12.49
CA LYS A 99 12.92 11.35 -13.43
C LYS A 99 11.44 11.04 -13.64
N GLN A 100 10.61 12.07 -13.66
CA GLN A 100 9.18 11.95 -14.01
C GLN A 100 8.88 12.88 -15.19
N GLU A 101 8.28 12.31 -16.23
CA GLU A 101 7.85 13.04 -17.42
C GLU A 101 6.34 12.87 -17.58
N VAL A 102 5.64 13.97 -17.88
CA VAL A 102 4.18 13.98 -18.01
C VAL A 102 3.80 14.28 -19.45
N GLU A 103 2.91 13.47 -20.00
CA GLU A 103 2.30 13.71 -21.31
C GLU A 103 0.78 13.85 -21.12
N PHE A 104 0.22 14.95 -21.62
CA PHE A 104 -1.22 15.17 -21.62
C PHE A 104 -1.82 14.68 -22.93
N ALA A 105 -2.83 13.80 -22.84
CA ALA A 105 -3.50 13.25 -24.01
C ALA A 105 -4.57 14.21 -24.58
N LEU A 106 -4.98 15.21 -23.80
CA LEU A 106 -5.96 16.23 -24.19
C LEU A 106 -5.39 17.64 -23.96
N PRO A 107 -5.57 18.59 -24.90
CA PRO A 107 -5.15 19.97 -24.70
C PRO A 107 -6.06 20.68 -23.70
N GLY A 108 -5.51 21.65 -22.96
CA GLY A 108 -6.29 22.55 -22.09
C GLY A 108 -6.88 21.89 -20.84
N LEU A 109 -6.33 20.75 -20.39
CA LEU A 109 -6.71 20.14 -19.12
C LEU A 109 -6.43 21.11 -17.96
N PRO A 110 -7.30 21.18 -16.93
CA PRO A 110 -7.15 22.09 -15.80
C PRO A 110 -6.12 21.57 -14.76
N ILE A 111 -5.09 20.86 -15.21
CA ILE A 111 -4.06 20.26 -14.37
C ILE A 111 -2.70 20.44 -15.05
N ASP A 112 -1.71 20.83 -14.27
CA ASP A 112 -0.32 20.96 -14.69
C ASP A 112 0.46 19.65 -14.44
N SER A 113 1.72 19.60 -14.87
CA SER A 113 2.55 18.40 -14.73
C SER A 113 2.72 17.98 -13.27
N ASP A 114 2.92 18.94 -12.36
CA ASP A 114 3.02 18.65 -10.93
C ASP A 114 1.71 18.11 -10.36
N GLY A 115 0.57 18.62 -10.82
CA GLY A 115 -0.75 18.11 -10.50
C GLY A 115 -0.94 16.67 -10.98
N ALA A 116 -0.50 16.34 -12.19
CA ALA A 116 -0.55 14.98 -12.73
C ALA A 116 0.32 14.01 -11.91
N ILE A 117 1.51 14.44 -11.50
CA ILE A 117 2.40 13.66 -10.62
C ILE A 117 1.76 13.46 -9.24
N ARG A 118 1.17 14.51 -8.65
CA ARG A 118 0.43 14.41 -7.37
C ARG A 118 -0.76 13.46 -7.49
N MET A 119 -1.50 13.53 -8.59
CA MET A 119 -2.62 12.63 -8.85
C MET A 119 -2.14 11.18 -8.99
N ALA A 120 -1.09 10.91 -9.76
CA ALA A 120 -0.49 9.58 -9.85
C ALA A 120 -0.05 9.06 -8.47
N SER A 121 0.53 9.93 -7.65
CA SER A 121 0.98 9.62 -6.28
C SER A 121 -0.15 9.27 -5.31
N ALA A 122 -1.40 9.57 -5.64
CA ALA A 122 -2.56 9.11 -4.88
C ALA A 122 -2.80 7.61 -5.04
N PHE A 123 -2.36 7.02 -6.16
CA PHE A 123 -2.57 5.62 -6.50
C PHE A 123 -1.30 4.78 -6.38
N VAL A 124 -0.13 5.37 -6.67
CA VAL A 124 1.15 4.66 -6.65
C VAL A 124 2.17 5.35 -5.77
N VAL A 125 3.03 4.58 -5.11
CA VAL A 125 4.17 5.14 -4.35
C VAL A 125 5.41 5.14 -5.24
N ALA A 126 5.69 6.27 -5.89
CA ALA A 126 6.82 6.38 -6.82
C ALA A 126 8.18 6.01 -6.19
N HIS A 127 8.36 6.33 -4.90
CA HIS A 127 9.60 6.02 -4.17
C HIS A 127 9.80 4.53 -3.85
N ASP A 128 8.76 3.72 -3.93
CA ASP A 128 8.84 2.27 -3.71
C ASP A 128 9.06 1.50 -5.02
N LEU A 129 9.01 2.19 -6.17
CA LEU A 129 9.15 1.55 -7.46
C LEU A 129 10.52 0.85 -7.58
N GLY A 130 10.52 -0.34 -8.18
CA GLY A 130 11.74 -1.05 -8.54
C GLY A 130 12.53 -1.63 -7.36
N THR A 131 11.93 -1.73 -6.16
CA THR A 131 12.54 -2.44 -5.02
C THR A 131 11.64 -3.59 -4.53
N PRO A 132 11.77 -4.83 -5.09
CA PRO A 132 12.72 -5.29 -6.13
C PRO A 132 12.36 -4.83 -7.56
N PRO A 133 13.19 -5.06 -8.59
CA PRO A 133 12.88 -4.65 -9.97
C PRO A 133 11.48 -5.08 -10.41
N GLY A 134 10.75 -4.16 -11.05
CA GLY A 134 9.34 -4.35 -11.41
C GLY A 134 8.35 -4.13 -10.27
N ALA A 135 8.81 -3.90 -9.03
CA ALA A 135 7.91 -3.63 -7.92
C ALA A 135 7.13 -2.33 -8.11
N ILE A 136 5.83 -2.39 -7.84
CA ILE A 136 4.91 -1.26 -7.72
C ILE A 136 4.19 -1.35 -6.37
N THR A 137 3.88 -0.20 -5.79
CA THR A 137 3.05 -0.12 -4.59
C THR A 137 1.78 0.63 -4.93
N LEU A 138 0.62 -0.02 -4.79
CA LEU A 138 -0.71 0.56 -4.98
C LEU A 138 -1.30 1.02 -3.65
N ARG A 139 -1.97 2.18 -3.64
CA ARG A 139 -2.62 2.74 -2.44
C ARG A 139 -4.12 2.45 -2.42
N GLY A 140 -4.60 2.03 -1.25
CA GLY A 140 -6.02 1.85 -0.98
C GLY A 140 -6.74 3.15 -0.63
N ALA A 141 -8.05 3.18 -0.86
CA ALA A 141 -8.97 4.26 -0.48
C ALA A 141 -9.16 4.37 1.05
N THR A 142 -8.89 3.29 1.77
CA THR A 142 -9.16 3.18 3.21
C THR A 142 -7.97 2.59 3.94
N ASN A 143 -7.65 3.22 5.05
CA ASN A 143 -6.58 2.83 5.97
C ASN A 143 -7.17 2.22 7.24
N PHE A 144 -6.34 1.47 7.96
CA PHE A 144 -6.75 0.70 9.13
C PHE A 144 -5.90 1.08 10.32
N ARG A 145 -6.54 1.19 11.49
CA ARG A 145 -5.89 1.24 12.79
C ARG A 145 -6.46 0.12 13.63
N THR A 146 -5.59 -0.83 13.95
CA THR A 146 -5.92 -1.98 14.78
C THR A 146 -5.81 -1.64 16.27
N PRO A 147 -6.44 -2.43 17.15
CA PRO A 147 -6.17 -2.36 18.58
C PRO A 147 -4.72 -2.75 18.92
N PRO A 148 -4.21 -2.36 20.10
CA PRO A 148 -2.88 -2.77 20.55
C PRO A 148 -2.64 -4.29 20.46
N GLY A 149 -1.49 -4.68 19.90
CA GLY A 149 -1.09 -6.08 19.76
C GLY A 149 -1.73 -6.83 18.58
N TRP A 150 -2.44 -6.12 17.70
CA TRP A 150 -2.99 -6.66 16.46
C TRP A 150 -2.23 -6.14 15.24
N ASP A 151 -1.95 -7.03 14.30
CA ASP A 151 -1.32 -6.67 13.03
C ASP A 151 -2.34 -6.67 11.90
N THR A 152 -2.15 -5.77 10.95
CA THR A 152 -2.81 -5.81 9.64
C THR A 152 -1.90 -6.53 8.66
N VAL A 153 -2.43 -7.51 7.93
CA VAL A 153 -1.74 -8.20 6.85
C VAL A 153 -2.36 -7.80 5.52
N TYR A 154 -1.53 -7.21 4.66
CA TYR A 154 -1.87 -6.81 3.30
C TYR A 154 -1.43 -7.93 2.35
N GLY A 155 -2.39 -8.45 1.58
CA GLY A 155 -2.15 -9.54 0.64
C GLY A 155 -2.93 -9.35 -0.66
N PRO A 156 -2.71 -10.26 -1.63
CA PRO A 156 -3.43 -10.24 -2.89
C PRO A 156 -4.88 -10.62 -2.66
N VAL A 157 -5.73 -10.30 -3.63
CA VAL A 157 -7.10 -10.81 -3.65
C VAL A 157 -7.03 -12.33 -3.84
N VAL A 158 -7.36 -13.06 -2.78
CA VAL A 158 -7.24 -14.52 -2.78
C VAL A 158 -8.34 -15.14 -3.64
N ASN A 159 -7.99 -16.23 -4.34
CA ASN A 159 -8.87 -16.96 -5.26
C ASN A 159 -9.30 -16.16 -6.51
N GLN A 160 -8.62 -15.08 -6.86
CA GLN A 160 -8.79 -14.42 -8.15
C GLN A 160 -8.00 -15.18 -9.22
N ILE A 161 -8.70 -15.86 -10.11
CA ILE A 161 -8.09 -16.71 -11.16
C ILE A 161 -7.85 -15.95 -12.48
N ASP A 162 -8.44 -14.76 -12.62
CA ASP A 162 -8.32 -13.95 -13.82
C ASP A 162 -6.90 -13.39 -13.92
N ARG A 163 -6.16 -13.85 -14.92
CA ARG A 163 -4.85 -13.31 -15.28
C ARG A 163 -4.99 -11.97 -16.02
N PRO A 164 -3.99 -11.08 -15.95
CA PRO A 164 -2.73 -11.23 -15.20
C PRO A 164 -2.87 -10.79 -13.74
N VAL A 165 -2.41 -11.64 -12.81
CA VAL A 165 -2.14 -11.20 -11.43
C VAL A 165 -0.63 -11.16 -11.29
N ALA A 166 -0.07 -9.95 -11.26
CA ALA A 166 1.34 -9.77 -10.93
C ALA A 166 1.63 -10.43 -9.57
N PRO A 167 2.77 -11.12 -9.39
CA PRO A 167 3.18 -11.61 -8.08
C PRO A 167 3.08 -10.52 -7.02
N MET A 168 2.49 -10.84 -5.86
CA MET A 168 2.32 -9.88 -4.78
C MET A 168 3.24 -10.20 -3.60
N LEU A 169 3.86 -9.17 -3.01
CA LEU A 169 4.54 -9.26 -1.74
C LEU A 169 3.51 -9.10 -0.61
N VAL A 170 3.34 -10.14 0.20
CA VAL A 170 2.49 -10.10 1.40
C VAL A 170 3.25 -9.36 2.50
N VAL A 171 2.64 -8.31 3.05
CA VAL A 171 3.26 -7.45 4.06
C VAL A 171 2.42 -7.45 5.33
N ARG A 172 3.06 -7.67 6.48
CA ARG A 172 2.46 -7.54 7.80
C ARG A 172 2.93 -6.25 8.46
N VAL A 173 2.00 -5.45 8.97
CA VAL A 173 2.26 -4.14 9.59
C VAL A 173 1.52 -4.02 10.92
N GLU A 174 2.22 -3.54 11.95
CA GLU A 174 1.66 -3.15 13.25
C GLU A 174 0.93 -1.80 13.09
N THR A 175 -0.40 -1.80 12.95
CA THR A 175 -1.16 -0.57 12.64
C THR A 175 -1.78 0.11 13.84
N ASP A 176 -1.56 -0.45 15.02
CA ASP A 176 -2.03 0.04 16.30
C ASP A 176 -1.33 1.32 16.74
N TRP A 177 -0.05 1.44 16.41
CA TRP A 177 0.77 2.62 16.69
C TRP A 177 1.44 3.24 15.46
N TYR A 178 1.63 2.48 14.38
CA TYR A 178 2.27 3.00 13.17
C TYR A 178 1.21 3.41 12.14
N VAL A 179 1.05 4.72 11.99
CA VAL A 179 0.18 5.30 10.96
C VAL A 179 0.85 5.13 9.61
N HIS A 180 0.20 4.41 8.71
CA HIS A 180 0.62 4.25 7.33
C HIS A 180 -0.59 4.12 6.42
N GLU A 181 -0.42 4.50 5.15
CA GLU A 181 -1.44 4.26 4.14
C GLU A 181 -1.50 2.75 3.82
N SER A 182 -2.69 2.25 3.51
CA SER A 182 -2.88 0.87 3.03
C SER A 182 -2.19 0.72 1.68
N GLU A 183 -1.12 -0.08 1.66
CA GLU A 183 -0.24 -0.23 0.52
C GLU A 183 -0.13 -1.69 0.09
N PHE A 184 -0.36 -1.96 -1.20
CA PHE A 184 -0.37 -3.29 -1.81
C PHE A 184 0.76 -3.39 -2.83
N ARG A 185 1.71 -4.30 -2.59
CA ARG A 185 2.97 -4.36 -3.35
C ARG A 185 2.98 -5.49 -4.35
N TYR A 186 2.99 -5.15 -5.64
CA TYR A 186 3.03 -6.11 -6.75
C TYR A 186 4.39 -6.05 -7.45
N VAL A 187 4.81 -7.12 -8.11
CA VAL A 187 6.05 -7.21 -8.87
C VAL A 187 5.73 -7.57 -10.31
N LEU A 188 5.87 -6.59 -11.20
CA LEU A 188 5.61 -6.73 -12.64
C LEU A 188 6.84 -7.29 -13.37
N GLN A 189 6.61 -8.12 -14.38
CA GLN A 189 7.61 -8.41 -15.41
C GLN A 189 7.60 -7.33 -16.50
N PRO A 190 8.70 -7.15 -17.26
CA PRO A 190 8.71 -6.25 -18.40
C PRO A 190 7.57 -6.58 -19.38
N GLY A 191 6.79 -5.56 -19.75
CA GLY A 191 5.58 -5.67 -20.56
C GLY A 191 4.30 -5.97 -19.79
N GLU A 192 4.37 -6.30 -18.49
CA GLU A 192 3.19 -6.47 -17.66
C GLU A 192 2.67 -5.12 -17.14
N GLY A 193 1.38 -5.11 -16.79
CA GLY A 193 0.77 -3.99 -16.11
C GLY A 193 -0.39 -4.41 -15.22
N VAL A 194 -0.70 -3.53 -14.28
CA VAL A 194 -1.85 -3.64 -13.40
C VAL A 194 -2.74 -2.43 -13.63
N SER A 195 -4.02 -2.69 -13.82
CA SER A 195 -5.03 -1.65 -13.94
C SER A 195 -5.79 -1.50 -12.63
N GLY A 196 -6.44 -0.36 -12.44
CA GLY A 196 -7.35 -0.09 -11.34
C GLY A 196 -8.62 0.58 -11.85
N SER A 197 -9.76 0.21 -11.28
CA SER A 197 -11.05 0.87 -11.51
C SER A 197 -11.83 0.95 -10.20
N HIS A 198 -12.86 1.80 -10.15
CA HIS A 198 -13.66 2.04 -8.94
C HIS A 198 -14.16 0.76 -8.24
N THR A 199 -14.56 -0.26 -9.02
CA THR A 199 -15.16 -1.50 -8.50
C THR A 199 -14.18 -2.67 -8.41
N MET A 200 -12.93 -2.48 -8.86
CA MET A 200 -11.92 -3.53 -8.87
C MET A 200 -11.06 -3.44 -7.62
N PRO A 201 -11.01 -4.49 -6.78
CA PRO A 201 -10.14 -4.49 -5.61
C PRO A 201 -8.67 -4.53 -6.04
N ILE A 202 -7.82 -3.80 -5.32
CA ILE A 202 -6.36 -3.81 -5.50
C ILE A 202 -5.67 -4.75 -4.52
N GLY A 203 -6.40 -5.35 -3.59
CA GLY A 203 -5.87 -6.30 -2.64
C GLY A 203 -6.86 -6.62 -1.53
N GLN A 204 -6.39 -7.37 -0.55
CA GLN A 204 -7.17 -7.90 0.56
C GLN A 204 -6.40 -7.69 1.86
N VAL A 205 -7.11 -7.29 2.91
CA VAL A 205 -6.54 -7.16 4.26
C VAL A 205 -7.20 -8.15 5.19
N TYR A 206 -6.41 -8.71 6.09
CA TYR A 206 -6.89 -9.50 7.21
C TYR A 206 -6.06 -9.18 8.44
N PHE A 207 -6.62 -9.47 9.60
CA PHE A 207 -6.04 -9.03 10.86
C PHE A 207 -5.72 -10.23 11.73
N VAL A 208 -4.62 -10.10 12.48
CA VAL A 208 -4.15 -11.14 13.39
C VAL A 208 -4.06 -10.57 14.81
N PRO A 209 -4.56 -11.27 15.84
CA PRO A 209 -5.21 -12.59 15.79
C PRO A 209 -6.55 -12.59 15.03
N ARG A 210 -6.91 -13.75 14.46
CA ARG A 210 -8.15 -13.89 13.68
C ARG A 210 -9.33 -14.08 14.62
N GLU A 211 -9.99 -12.98 14.98
CA GLU A 211 -11.23 -12.98 15.76
C GLU A 211 -12.35 -12.23 15.02
N ASP A 212 -13.58 -12.34 15.53
CA ASP A 212 -14.70 -11.58 14.99
C ASP A 212 -14.47 -10.08 15.14
N MET A 213 -14.67 -9.37 14.04
CA MET A 213 -14.31 -7.96 13.92
C MET A 213 -15.38 -7.14 13.22
N THR A 214 -15.51 -5.89 13.65
CA THR A 214 -16.34 -4.85 13.04
C THR A 214 -15.47 -3.69 12.60
N LEU A 215 -15.81 -3.08 11.47
CA LEU A 215 -15.17 -1.84 11.02
C LEU A 215 -15.94 -0.65 11.59
N LYS A 216 -15.21 0.33 12.11
CA LYS A 216 -15.77 1.61 12.58
C LYS A 216 -15.08 2.78 11.93
N GLU A 217 -15.88 3.71 11.43
CA GLU A 217 -15.38 4.97 10.89
C GLU A 217 -14.74 5.84 11.98
N ALA A 218 -13.54 6.34 11.70
CA ALA A 218 -12.91 7.36 12.52
C ALA A 218 -13.73 8.67 12.48
N THR A 219 -13.82 9.34 13.62
CA THR A 219 -14.34 10.71 13.67
C THR A 219 -13.32 11.69 13.07
N GLU A 220 -13.77 12.89 12.69
CA GLU A 220 -12.86 13.94 12.19
C GLU A 220 -11.73 14.25 13.17
N ALA A 221 -12.03 14.27 14.47
CA ALA A 221 -11.03 14.48 15.53
C ALA A 221 -10.00 13.33 15.57
N GLN A 222 -10.43 12.09 15.39
CA GLN A 222 -9.53 10.93 15.32
C GLN A 222 -8.68 10.94 14.05
N VAL A 223 -9.23 11.35 12.91
CA VAL A 223 -8.47 11.53 11.66
C VAL A 223 -7.39 12.62 11.84
N ALA A 224 -7.72 13.73 12.49
CA ALA A 224 -6.76 14.79 12.77
C ALA A 224 -5.63 14.32 13.71
N GLU A 225 -5.95 13.54 14.75
CA GLU A 225 -4.96 12.92 15.65
C GLU A 225 -4.00 12.00 14.87
N LEU A 226 -4.54 11.15 13.97
CA LEU A 226 -3.75 10.25 13.14
C LEU A 226 -2.79 11.01 12.22
N HIS A 227 -3.24 12.11 11.61
CA HIS A 227 -2.39 12.95 10.77
C HIS A 227 -1.26 13.59 11.59
N SER A 228 -1.57 14.12 12.78
CA SER A 228 -0.55 14.70 13.67
C SER A 228 0.48 13.65 14.10
N SER A 229 0.02 12.45 14.48
CA SER A 229 0.90 11.35 14.89
C SER A 229 1.81 10.88 13.75
N ARG A 230 1.30 10.83 12.51
CA ARG A 230 2.10 10.54 11.32
C ARG A 230 3.19 11.59 11.12
N ASP A 231 2.85 12.86 11.22
CA ASP A 231 3.79 13.95 10.97
C ASP A 231 4.87 14.03 12.06
N GLU A 232 4.52 13.72 13.30
CA GLU A 232 5.46 13.54 14.42
C GLU A 232 6.40 12.37 14.15
N PHE A 233 5.87 11.19 13.80
CA PHE A 233 6.68 10.02 13.47
C PHE A 233 7.66 10.31 12.32
N LEU A 234 7.23 10.99 11.26
CA LEU A 234 8.09 11.35 10.14
C LEU A 234 9.21 12.30 10.56
N ARG A 235 8.92 13.25 11.45
CA ARG A 235 9.89 14.18 12.03
C ARG A 235 10.93 13.45 12.87
N GLU A 236 10.50 12.57 13.76
CA GLU A 236 11.39 11.78 14.63
C GLU A 236 12.24 10.79 13.82
N LYS A 237 11.64 10.12 12.83
CA LYS A 237 12.36 9.28 11.87
C LYS A 237 13.44 10.08 11.13
N ALA A 238 13.14 11.31 10.72
CA ALA A 238 14.11 12.18 10.06
C ALA A 238 15.23 12.63 11.01
N ALA A 239 14.89 12.96 12.26
CA ALA A 239 15.85 13.41 13.28
C ALA A 239 16.84 12.31 13.71
N THR A 240 16.49 11.05 13.51
CA THR A 240 17.29 9.88 13.94
C THR A 240 18.02 9.19 12.79
N LYS A 241 18.15 9.84 11.63
CA LYS A 241 18.89 9.29 10.49
C LYS A 241 20.37 9.06 10.85
N LEU A 242 20.83 7.84 10.62
CA LEU A 242 22.21 7.42 10.76
C LEU A 242 22.78 7.15 9.37
N THR A 243 24.06 7.45 9.19
CA THR A 243 24.79 7.12 7.96
C THR A 243 25.69 5.93 8.26
N THR A 244 25.54 4.85 7.49
CA THR A 244 26.42 3.68 7.59
C THR A 244 27.84 4.01 7.12
N ARG A 245 28.80 3.14 7.42
CA ARG A 245 30.18 3.22 6.92
C ARG A 245 30.29 3.31 5.38
N TYR A 246 29.25 2.91 4.66
CA TYR A 246 29.19 2.94 3.19
C TYR A 246 28.37 4.12 2.64
N GLY A 247 28.01 5.11 3.47
CA GLY A 247 27.26 6.28 3.05
C GLY A 247 25.74 6.07 2.90
N LEU A 248 25.23 4.85 3.12
CA LEU A 248 23.79 4.59 3.13
C LEU A 248 23.14 5.22 4.37
N GLN A 249 22.10 6.02 4.17
CA GLN A 249 21.31 6.59 5.25
C GLN A 249 20.14 5.67 5.62
N TYR A 250 19.92 5.44 6.90
CA TYR A 250 18.76 4.73 7.42
C TYR A 250 18.34 5.32 8.76
N SER A 251 17.09 5.11 9.17
CA SER A 251 16.61 5.51 10.50
C SER A 251 16.24 4.26 11.32
N PRO A 252 16.79 4.08 12.53
CA PRO A 252 16.41 3.00 13.43
C PRO A 252 15.11 3.29 14.21
N HIS A 253 14.47 4.44 14.00
CA HIS A 253 13.35 4.92 14.82
C HIS A 253 12.21 3.91 14.92
N TYR A 254 11.73 3.39 13.78
CA TYR A 254 10.67 2.37 13.76
C TYR A 254 11.03 1.14 14.60
N ALA A 255 12.26 0.63 14.43
CA ALA A 255 12.72 -0.55 15.17
C ALA A 255 12.85 -0.30 16.67
N ARG A 256 13.21 0.93 17.08
CA ARG A 256 13.28 1.33 18.50
C ARG A 256 11.87 1.42 19.10
N GLU A 257 10.95 2.12 18.45
CA GLU A 257 9.55 2.25 18.87
C GLU A 257 8.86 0.88 18.99
N SER A 258 8.98 0.04 17.96
CA SER A 258 8.38 -1.30 17.97
C SER A 258 8.93 -2.15 19.13
N ARG A 259 10.24 -2.10 19.41
CA ARG A 259 10.85 -2.81 20.55
C ARG A 259 10.37 -2.27 21.90
N ALA A 260 10.28 -0.95 22.06
CA ALA A 260 9.82 -0.33 23.29
C ALA A 260 8.38 -0.73 23.62
N ARG A 261 7.50 -0.78 22.61
CA ARG A 261 6.09 -1.17 22.75
C ARG A 261 5.91 -2.66 23.01
N ARG A 262 6.77 -3.52 22.46
CA ARG A 262 6.78 -4.95 22.75
C ARG A 262 7.35 -5.32 24.11
N SER A 263 8.10 -4.41 24.75
CA SER A 263 8.82 -4.68 26.01
C SER A 263 8.42 -3.78 27.18
N PRO A 264 7.13 -3.66 27.59
CA PRO A 264 6.76 -2.80 28.72
C PRO A 264 7.35 -3.25 30.07
N GLY A 265 7.93 -4.46 30.15
CA GLY A 265 8.49 -5.06 31.37
C GLY A 265 10.00 -5.30 31.40
N ALA A 266 10.77 -4.94 30.36
CA ALA A 266 12.21 -5.23 30.29
C ALA A 266 13.11 -4.09 30.80
N ALA A 267 12.56 -3.09 31.49
CA ALA A 267 13.31 -2.03 32.15
C ALA A 267 13.71 -2.38 33.60
N GLY A 268 13.58 -3.65 34.02
CA GLY A 268 13.76 -4.10 35.40
C GLY A 268 14.78 -5.22 35.63
N SER A 269 15.64 -5.54 34.66
CA SER A 269 16.73 -6.51 34.89
C SER A 269 17.98 -6.18 34.08
N ALA A 270 18.61 -5.05 34.37
CA ALA A 270 20.05 -4.92 34.19
C ALA A 270 20.74 -5.69 35.33
N GLY A 271 20.66 -7.02 35.26
CA GLY A 271 21.47 -7.93 36.06
C GLY A 271 22.77 -8.20 35.31
N SER A 272 23.85 -7.63 35.82
CA SER A 272 25.26 -7.99 35.64
C SER A 272 25.59 -9.09 34.61
N GLY A 273 26.07 -8.68 33.44
CA GLY A 273 26.89 -9.51 32.56
C GLY A 273 28.20 -8.77 32.31
N ASP A 274 29.17 -8.98 33.20
CA ASP A 274 30.57 -8.79 32.89
C ASP A 274 30.91 -9.77 31.75
N ASP A 275 31.25 -9.26 30.58
CA ASP A 275 32.09 -9.96 29.62
C ASP A 275 33.00 -8.91 28.99
N ALA A 276 34.22 -8.87 29.52
CA ALA A 276 35.34 -8.13 28.96
C ALA A 276 35.76 -8.74 27.62
N PRO A 277 36.34 -7.96 26.69
CA PRO A 277 36.91 -8.51 25.47
C PRO A 277 38.28 -9.11 25.78
N GLU A 278 38.48 -10.39 25.45
CA GLU A 278 39.82 -10.95 25.28
C GLU A 278 40.40 -10.53 23.92
N GLU A 279 41.69 -10.23 23.95
CA GLU A 279 42.58 -9.83 22.84
C GLU A 279 42.76 -10.89 21.76
#